data_AF-W6ZMN0-F1
#
_entry.id   AF-W6ZMN0-F1
#
_cell.length_a   1.000
_cell.length_b   1.000
_cell.length_c   1.000
_cell.angle_alpha   90.00
_cell.angle_beta   90.00
_cell.angle_gamma   90.00
#
_symmetry.space_group_name_H-M   'P 1'
#
loop_
_entity.id
_entity.type
_entity.pdbx_description
1 polymer ?
#
loop_
_entity_poly.entity_id
_entity_poly.type
_entity_poly.pdbx_seq_one_letter_code
_entity_poly.pdbx_strand_id
1 'polypeptide(L)'
;MDDVLNEQFGRVERALTTLVDSIAAYNPATQAAIDLVAADDQLSDGLDQLARHQANHGRIQALRAEADALEAQLRDSVRKLAELRRELFNTPATTFPPESRAVPFDELLQYATNISRYTVPPTYRERVPTTDKDDDDVGSSGAPTNGMNTPAIVPDAVDLPNDSSEAQKAGEDADGAVPDITAEEEEWLRKLKASNLAWYPWPSTDKIRNGILYRLSYWREKGNDLDQFDIPAYLEEQRKKALGNEASLEETPAEPTEEQPHREAARPTRPLSAFTGLDDMDEM
;
A
#
# COMPACT_ATOMS: atom_id res chain seq x y z
N MET A 1 -29.46 -36.42 -43.14
CA MET A 1 -30.70 -36.01 -42.44
C MET A 1 -31.74 -35.58 -43.45
N ASP A 2 -31.34 -34.75 -44.42
CA ASP A 2 -32.23 -34.28 -45.50
C ASP A 2 -32.81 -35.43 -46.34
N ASP A 3 -32.03 -36.47 -46.63
CA ASP A 3 -32.52 -37.65 -47.36
C ASP A 3 -33.62 -38.41 -46.60
N VAL A 4 -33.46 -38.56 -45.27
CA VAL A 4 -34.44 -39.23 -44.40
C VAL A 4 -35.73 -38.42 -44.32
N LEU A 5 -35.63 -37.09 -44.17
CA LEU A 5 -36.81 -36.22 -44.17
C LEU A 5 -37.53 -36.24 -45.53
N ASN A 6 -36.81 -36.18 -46.64
CA ASN A 6 -37.40 -36.29 -47.98
C ASN A 6 -38.13 -37.63 -48.19
N GLU A 7 -37.59 -38.72 -47.66
CA GLU A 7 -38.26 -40.02 -47.68
C GLU A 7 -39.55 -40.03 -46.84
N GLN A 8 -39.53 -39.42 -45.64
CA GLN A 8 -40.74 -39.31 -44.79
C GLN A 8 -41.80 -38.39 -45.41
N PHE A 9 -41.42 -37.23 -45.94
CA PHE A 9 -42.31 -36.33 -46.68
C PHE A 9 -42.93 -37.03 -47.89
N GLY A 10 -42.12 -37.77 -48.66
CA GLY A 10 -42.63 -38.57 -49.79
C GLY A 10 -43.54 -39.71 -49.35
N ARG A 11 -43.39 -40.25 -48.13
CA ARG A 11 -44.29 -41.26 -47.56
C ARG A 11 -45.64 -40.66 -47.15
N VAL A 12 -45.63 -39.50 -46.50
CA VAL A 12 -46.84 -38.74 -46.16
C VAL A 12 -47.60 -38.34 -47.43
N GLU A 13 -46.91 -37.85 -48.45
CA GLU A 13 -47.52 -37.48 -49.73
C GLU A 13 -48.21 -38.67 -50.40
N ARG A 14 -47.54 -39.84 -50.46
CA ARG A 14 -48.14 -41.07 -51.00
C ARG A 14 -49.34 -41.57 -50.18
N ALA A 15 -49.28 -41.47 -48.85
CA ALA A 15 -50.40 -41.87 -48.00
C ALA A 15 -51.61 -40.93 -48.19
N LEU A 16 -51.36 -39.62 -48.33
CA LEU A 16 -52.37 -38.60 -48.56
C LEU A 16 -53.04 -38.77 -49.93
N THR A 17 -52.27 -38.97 -51.01
CA THR A 17 -52.83 -39.23 -52.34
C THR A 17 -53.68 -40.50 -52.35
N THR A 18 -53.21 -41.57 -51.69
CA THR A 18 -53.97 -42.83 -51.56
C THR A 18 -55.29 -42.63 -50.80
N LEU A 19 -55.30 -41.83 -49.74
CA LEU A 19 -56.53 -41.50 -49.00
C LEU A 19 -57.50 -40.70 -49.87
N VAL A 20 -57.02 -39.67 -50.57
CA VAL A 20 -57.83 -38.83 -51.45
C VAL A 20 -58.44 -39.65 -52.58
N ASP A 21 -57.67 -40.54 -53.19
CA ASP A 21 -58.15 -41.45 -54.25
C ASP A 21 -59.22 -42.41 -53.71
N SER A 22 -59.08 -42.90 -52.47
CA SER A 22 -60.10 -43.76 -51.84
C SER A 22 -61.43 -43.03 -51.59
N ILE A 23 -61.36 -41.75 -51.22
CA ILE A 23 -62.53 -40.88 -51.00
C ILE A 23 -63.19 -40.55 -52.34
N ALA A 24 -62.39 -40.20 -53.36
CA ALA A 24 -62.88 -39.89 -54.70
C ALA A 24 -63.53 -41.11 -55.39
N ALA A 25 -63.04 -42.32 -55.11
CA ALA A 25 -63.62 -43.58 -55.58
C ALA A 25 -64.87 -44.02 -54.78
N TYR A 26 -65.34 -43.23 -53.81
CA TYR A 26 -66.46 -43.55 -52.91
C TYR A 26 -66.28 -44.88 -52.13
N ASN A 27 -65.03 -45.31 -51.92
CA ASN A 27 -64.69 -46.51 -51.16
C ASN A 27 -63.72 -46.13 -50.02
N PRO A 28 -64.23 -45.67 -48.87
CA PRO A 28 -63.38 -45.17 -47.79
C PRO A 28 -62.54 -46.32 -47.20
N ALA A 29 -61.24 -46.30 -47.48
CA ALA A 29 -60.29 -47.26 -46.93
C ALA A 29 -59.79 -46.77 -45.55
N THR A 30 -60.28 -47.37 -44.47
CA THR A 30 -59.82 -47.04 -43.10
C THR A 30 -58.32 -47.29 -42.91
N GLN A 31 -57.75 -48.24 -43.65
CA GLN A 31 -56.31 -48.52 -43.63
C GLN A 31 -55.46 -47.34 -44.14
N ALA A 32 -55.92 -46.63 -45.18
CA ALA A 32 -55.20 -45.47 -45.71
C ALA A 32 -55.12 -44.31 -44.69
N ALA A 33 -56.14 -44.19 -43.82
CA ALA A 33 -56.13 -43.22 -42.73
C ALA A 33 -55.11 -43.60 -41.63
N ILE A 34 -55.02 -44.89 -41.29
CA ILE A 34 -54.03 -45.39 -40.32
C ILE A 34 -52.61 -45.20 -40.86
N ASP A 35 -52.38 -45.49 -42.15
CA ASP A 35 -51.08 -45.35 -42.79
C ASP A 35 -50.65 -43.87 -42.88
N LEU A 36 -51.60 -42.94 -43.04
CA LEU A 36 -51.32 -41.51 -42.99
C LEU A 36 -50.91 -41.06 -41.59
N VAL A 37 -51.61 -41.50 -40.54
CA VAL A 37 -51.24 -41.18 -39.15
C VAL A 37 -49.85 -41.72 -38.83
N ALA A 38 -49.56 -42.97 -39.21
CA ALA A 38 -48.24 -43.55 -38.99
C ALA A 38 -47.12 -42.83 -39.76
N ALA A 39 -47.41 -42.28 -40.95
CA ALA A 39 -46.45 -41.48 -41.71
C ALA A 39 -46.23 -40.09 -41.08
N ASP A 40 -47.27 -39.49 -40.51
CA ASP A 40 -47.20 -38.21 -39.79
C ASP A 40 -46.41 -38.32 -38.47
N ASP A 41 -46.61 -39.41 -37.73
CA ASP A 41 -45.82 -39.73 -36.53
C ASP A 41 -44.32 -39.87 -36.87
N GLN A 42 -43.99 -40.57 -37.97
CA GLN A 42 -42.62 -40.73 -38.46
C GLN A 42 -42.00 -39.42 -38.92
N LEU A 43 -42.80 -38.54 -39.54
CA LEU A 43 -42.35 -37.20 -39.92
C LEU A 43 -42.06 -36.34 -38.69
N SER A 44 -42.94 -36.39 -37.69
CA SER A 44 -42.77 -35.67 -36.41
C SER A 44 -41.49 -36.11 -35.69
N ASP A 45 -41.23 -37.40 -35.60
CA ASP A 45 -39.99 -37.95 -35.05
C ASP A 45 -38.74 -37.48 -35.83
N GLY A 46 -38.84 -37.40 -37.16
CA GLY A 46 -37.78 -36.90 -38.03
C GLY A 46 -37.47 -35.42 -37.80
N LEU A 47 -38.50 -34.59 -37.62
CA LEU A 47 -38.35 -33.16 -37.31
C LEU A 47 -37.76 -32.95 -35.91
N ASP A 48 -38.17 -33.74 -34.92
CA ASP A 48 -37.59 -33.71 -33.58
C ASP A 48 -36.10 -34.07 -33.60
N GLN A 49 -35.71 -35.07 -34.38
CA GLN A 49 -34.30 -35.42 -34.56
C GLN A 49 -33.52 -34.31 -35.26
N LEU A 50 -34.12 -33.62 -36.25
CA LEU A 50 -33.48 -32.49 -36.92
C LEU A 50 -33.24 -31.34 -35.94
N ALA A 51 -34.25 -30.99 -35.14
CA ALA A 51 -34.14 -29.95 -34.13
C ALA A 51 -33.03 -30.26 -33.12
N ARG A 52 -32.93 -31.51 -32.67
CA ARG A 52 -31.83 -31.97 -31.80
C ARG A 52 -30.47 -31.85 -32.48
N HIS A 53 -30.36 -32.23 -33.75
CA HIS A 53 -29.10 -32.13 -34.49
C HIS A 53 -28.68 -30.67 -34.67
N GLN A 54 -29.61 -29.77 -34.98
CA GLN A 54 -29.34 -28.33 -35.09
C GLN A 54 -28.87 -27.74 -33.76
N ALA A 55 -29.53 -28.08 -32.64
CA ALA A 55 -29.12 -27.66 -31.31
C ALA A 55 -27.71 -28.18 -30.96
N ASN A 56 -27.44 -29.45 -31.24
CA ASN A 56 -26.12 -30.06 -31.01
C ASN A 56 -25.05 -29.42 -31.89
N HIS A 57 -25.35 -29.11 -33.15
CA HIS A 57 -24.43 -28.45 -34.05
C HIS A 57 -24.09 -27.03 -33.56
N GLY A 58 -25.09 -26.26 -33.14
CA GLY A 58 -24.88 -24.95 -32.51
C GLY A 58 -23.99 -25.05 -31.27
N ARG A 59 -24.21 -26.06 -30.42
CA ARG A 59 -23.36 -26.33 -29.26
C ARG A 59 -21.92 -26.68 -29.65
N ILE A 60 -21.70 -27.51 -30.66
CA ILE A 60 -20.36 -27.86 -31.15
C ILE A 60 -19.64 -26.62 -31.69
N GLN A 61 -20.33 -25.75 -32.42
CA GLN A 61 -19.75 -24.49 -32.90
C GLN A 61 -19.35 -23.57 -31.75
N ALA A 62 -20.21 -23.43 -30.72
CA ALA A 62 -19.89 -22.66 -29.53
C ALA A 62 -18.66 -23.22 -28.79
N LEU A 63 -18.59 -24.53 -28.58
CA LEU A 63 -17.45 -25.20 -27.93
C LEU A 63 -16.15 -25.05 -28.73
N ARG A 64 -16.23 -25.04 -30.07
CA ARG A 64 -15.07 -24.78 -30.92
C ARG A 64 -14.58 -23.34 -30.76
N ALA A 65 -15.48 -22.37 -30.78
CA ALA A 65 -15.13 -20.97 -30.58
C ALA A 65 -14.51 -20.74 -29.18
N GLU A 66 -15.03 -21.40 -28.15
CA GLU A 66 -14.48 -21.37 -26.80
C GLU A 66 -13.07 -22.00 -26.74
N ALA A 67 -12.88 -23.16 -27.37
CA ALA A 67 -11.56 -23.79 -27.46
C ALA A 67 -10.53 -22.90 -28.16
N ASP A 68 -10.90 -22.27 -29.28
CA ASP A 68 -10.03 -21.34 -30.02
C ASP A 68 -9.68 -20.10 -29.17
N ALA A 69 -10.64 -19.60 -28.39
CA ALA A 69 -10.41 -18.48 -27.47
C ALA A 69 -9.45 -18.85 -26.32
N LEU A 70 -9.62 -20.02 -25.72
CA LEU A 70 -8.71 -20.54 -24.68
C LEU A 70 -7.30 -20.78 -25.24
N GLU A 71 -7.19 -21.29 -26.47
CA GLU A 71 -5.89 -21.47 -27.11
C GLU A 71 -5.20 -20.12 -27.38
N ALA A 72 -5.95 -19.10 -27.80
CA ALA A 72 -5.42 -17.74 -27.93
C ALA A 72 -4.89 -17.19 -26.59
N GLN A 73 -5.64 -17.37 -25.51
CA GLN A 73 -5.21 -16.98 -24.16
C GLN A 73 -3.93 -17.69 -23.72
N LEU A 74 -3.80 -18.99 -24.00
CA LEU A 74 -2.58 -19.75 -23.72
C LEU A 74 -1.40 -19.21 -24.53
N ARG A 75 -1.57 -18.99 -25.84
CA ARG A 75 -0.50 -18.42 -26.68
C ARG A 75 -0.04 -17.06 -26.17
N ASP A 76 -0.97 -16.22 -25.72
CA ASP A 76 -0.65 -14.90 -25.18
C ASP A 76 0.04 -14.97 -23.82
N SER A 77 -0.37 -15.88 -22.92
CA SER A 77 0.30 -16.05 -21.63
C SER A 77 1.73 -16.59 -21.80
N VAL A 78 1.94 -17.55 -22.70
CA VAL A 78 3.27 -18.06 -23.04
C VAL A 78 4.13 -16.97 -23.67
N ARG A 79 3.56 -16.13 -24.56
CA ARG A 79 4.28 -14.98 -25.13
C ARG A 79 4.70 -13.98 -24.03
N LYS A 80 3.80 -13.64 -23.11
CA LYS A 80 4.09 -12.77 -21.96
C LYS A 80 5.18 -13.36 -21.06
N LEU A 81 5.14 -14.65 -20.76
CA LEU A 81 6.18 -15.31 -19.97
C LEU A 81 7.55 -15.29 -20.67
N ALA A 82 7.57 -15.49 -21.99
CA ALA A 82 8.80 -15.39 -22.76
C ALA A 82 9.36 -13.96 -22.78
N GLU A 83 8.49 -12.96 -22.87
CA GLU A 83 8.85 -11.54 -22.79
C GLU A 83 9.38 -11.16 -21.41
N LEU A 84 8.67 -11.50 -20.34
CA LEU A 84 9.13 -11.30 -18.95
C LEU A 84 10.47 -11.98 -18.68
N ARG A 85 10.66 -13.19 -19.20
CA ARG A 85 11.95 -13.86 -19.13
C ARG A 85 13.03 -13.04 -19.83
N ARG A 86 12.76 -12.56 -21.05
CA ARG A 86 13.70 -11.71 -21.79
C ARG A 86 14.01 -10.42 -21.04
N GLU A 87 13.00 -9.78 -20.45
CA GLU A 87 13.15 -8.59 -19.63
C GLU A 87 14.01 -8.85 -18.40
N LEU A 88 13.78 -9.94 -17.67
CA LEU A 88 14.57 -10.32 -16.49
C LEU A 88 16.04 -10.60 -16.85
N PHE A 89 16.29 -11.22 -18.01
CA PHE A 89 17.66 -11.39 -18.50
C PHE A 89 18.30 -10.07 -18.95
N ASN A 90 17.50 -9.13 -19.45
CA ASN A 90 17.99 -7.82 -19.88
C ASN A 90 18.17 -6.83 -18.72
N THR A 91 17.46 -7.00 -17.60
CA THR A 91 17.68 -6.18 -16.41
C THR A 91 19.08 -6.47 -15.89
N PRO A 92 20.01 -5.50 -15.95
CA PRO A 92 21.36 -5.71 -15.46
C PRO A 92 21.27 -5.95 -13.95
N ALA A 93 21.63 -7.15 -13.51
CA ALA A 93 21.87 -7.41 -12.10
C ALA A 93 22.89 -6.39 -11.60
N THR A 94 22.66 -5.79 -10.43
CA THR A 94 23.54 -4.78 -9.85
C THR A 94 24.93 -5.38 -9.63
N THR A 95 25.77 -5.22 -10.64
CA THR A 95 27.13 -5.76 -10.62
C THR A 95 27.98 -4.62 -10.09
N PHE A 96 28.41 -4.75 -8.85
CA PHE A 96 29.31 -3.78 -8.27
C PHE A 96 30.61 -3.82 -9.07
N PRO A 97 31.14 -2.67 -9.53
CA PRO A 97 32.43 -2.65 -10.18
C PRO A 97 33.48 -3.23 -9.22
N PRO A 98 34.52 -3.91 -9.75
CA PRO A 98 35.60 -4.47 -8.93
C PRO A 98 36.35 -3.39 -8.14
N GLU A 99 36.24 -2.12 -8.56
CA GLU A 99 36.77 -0.93 -7.89
C GLU A 99 35.85 -0.40 -6.76
N SER A 100 34.81 -1.14 -6.38
CA SER A 100 33.99 -0.77 -5.23
C SER A 100 34.83 -0.87 -3.95
N ARG A 101 35.04 0.26 -3.29
CA ARG A 101 35.73 0.31 -2.00
C ARG A 101 34.92 -0.49 -0.99
N ALA A 102 35.50 -1.58 -0.47
CA ALA A 102 34.96 -2.28 0.68
C ALA A 102 34.89 -1.31 1.86
N VAL A 103 33.69 -1.08 2.39
CA VAL A 103 33.49 -0.20 3.55
C VAL A 103 33.72 -1.04 4.81
N PRO A 104 34.68 -0.70 5.68
CA PRO A 104 34.92 -1.45 6.90
C PRO A 104 33.74 -1.31 7.86
N PHE A 105 33.48 -2.37 8.63
CA PHE A 105 32.33 -2.44 9.53
C PHE A 105 32.34 -1.34 10.59
N ASP A 106 33.51 -0.98 11.10
CA ASP A 106 33.65 0.06 12.13
C ASP A 106 33.25 1.45 11.60
N GLU A 107 33.62 1.79 10.36
CA GLU A 107 33.20 3.04 9.71
C GLU A 107 31.68 3.04 9.48
N LEU A 108 31.09 1.90 9.08
CA LEU A 108 29.65 1.76 8.91
C LEU A 108 28.90 1.96 10.21
N LEU A 109 29.34 1.33 11.31
CA LEU A 109 28.71 1.49 12.62
C LEU A 109 28.89 2.90 13.17
N GLN A 110 30.07 3.49 13.03
CA GLN A 110 30.29 4.86 13.47
C GLN A 110 29.43 5.85 12.66
N TYR A 111 29.32 5.65 11.35
CA TYR A 111 28.44 6.46 10.52
C TYR A 111 26.97 6.27 10.90
N ALA A 112 26.52 5.01 11.04
CA ALA A 112 25.16 4.66 11.43
C ALA A 112 24.77 5.26 12.80
N THR A 113 25.64 5.16 13.80
CA THR A 113 25.43 5.76 15.12
C THR A 113 25.34 7.29 15.03
N ASN A 114 26.18 7.93 14.21
CA ASN A 114 26.12 9.38 13.99
C ASN A 114 24.83 9.84 13.31
N ILE A 115 24.36 9.13 12.28
CA ILE A 115 23.14 9.52 11.55
C ILE A 115 21.86 9.14 12.31
N SER A 116 21.89 8.11 13.16
CA SER A 116 20.70 7.62 13.90
C SER A 116 19.97 8.71 14.70
N ARG A 117 20.71 9.68 15.24
CA ARG A 117 20.17 10.82 15.99
C ARG A 117 19.40 11.80 15.11
N TYR A 118 19.72 11.87 13.83
CA TYR A 118 19.23 12.88 12.89
C TYR A 118 18.29 12.31 11.84
N THR A 119 18.27 10.99 11.62
CA THR A 119 17.40 10.32 10.64
C THR A 119 15.98 10.10 11.15
N VAL A 120 15.76 10.21 12.46
CA VAL A 120 14.46 9.97 13.09
C VAL A 120 14.00 11.23 13.84
N PRO A 121 12.74 11.64 13.70
CA PRO A 121 12.18 12.73 14.51
C PRO A 121 12.38 12.42 16.01
N PRO A 122 12.79 13.39 16.85
CA PRO A 122 13.06 13.18 18.27
C PRO A 122 11.86 12.68 19.08
N THR A 123 10.67 12.63 18.48
CA THR A 123 9.43 12.10 19.05
C THR A 123 9.06 10.70 18.59
N TYR A 124 9.76 10.12 17.62
CA TYR A 124 9.49 8.76 17.16
C TYR A 124 10.24 7.79 18.07
N ARG A 125 9.50 7.18 18.99
CA ARG A 125 9.91 5.96 19.68
C ARG A 125 9.19 4.82 18.98
N GLU A 126 9.96 4.02 18.23
CA GLU A 126 9.48 2.74 17.75
C GLU A 126 8.99 1.93 18.97
N ARG A 127 7.73 1.48 18.96
CA ARG A 127 7.28 0.53 19.99
C ARG A 127 8.12 -0.72 19.79
N VAL A 128 9.04 -0.99 20.72
CA VAL A 128 9.64 -2.31 20.83
C VAL A 128 8.46 -3.27 21.07
N PRO A 129 8.21 -4.26 20.20
CA PRO A 129 7.21 -5.25 20.50
C PRO A 129 7.65 -5.95 21.78
N THR A 130 6.94 -5.68 22.88
CA THR A 130 6.99 -6.54 24.06
C THR A 130 6.41 -7.86 23.60
N THR A 131 7.30 -8.78 23.24
CA THR A 131 6.93 -10.17 23.17
C THR A 131 6.57 -10.57 24.59
N ASP A 132 5.29 -10.54 24.93
CA ASP A 132 4.75 -11.38 26.00
C ASP A 132 5.03 -12.81 25.56
N LYS A 133 6.19 -13.32 25.98
CA LYS A 133 6.59 -14.71 25.78
C LYS A 133 6.10 -15.48 26.99
N ASP A 134 5.04 -16.24 26.77
CA ASP A 134 4.90 -17.55 27.37
C ASP A 134 6.17 -18.37 27.08
N ASP A 135 6.61 -19.10 28.09
CA ASP A 135 7.77 -19.98 28.11
C ASP A 135 7.76 -20.96 26.92
N ASP A 136 8.87 -21.03 26.17
CA ASP A 136 9.54 -22.27 25.74
C ASP A 136 10.77 -21.99 24.87
N ASP A 137 11.65 -22.99 24.82
CA ASP A 137 13.11 -22.96 24.78
C ASP A 137 13.78 -22.83 23.38
N VAL A 138 15.08 -22.46 23.42
CA VAL A 138 16.17 -22.60 22.43
C VAL A 138 16.22 -21.72 21.16
N GLY A 139 16.98 -20.62 21.27
CA GLY A 139 18.10 -20.31 20.37
C GLY A 139 17.84 -20.03 18.88
N SER A 140 17.61 -18.77 18.53
CA SER A 140 18.06 -18.23 17.24
C SER A 140 18.33 -16.72 17.34
N SER A 141 19.60 -16.36 17.15
CA SER A 141 20.07 -14.99 17.00
C SER A 141 19.55 -14.43 15.68
N GLY A 142 18.52 -13.57 15.75
CA GLY A 142 17.99 -12.83 14.62
C GLY A 142 17.94 -11.35 14.94
N ALA A 143 18.93 -10.60 14.48
CA ALA A 143 18.87 -9.14 14.46
C ALA A 143 17.72 -8.69 13.54
N PRO A 144 16.85 -7.74 13.94
CA PRO A 144 15.75 -7.29 13.09
C PRO A 144 16.27 -6.47 11.92
N THR A 145 15.85 -6.86 10.71
CA THR A 145 16.15 -6.20 9.45
C THR A 145 15.15 -5.07 9.23
N ASN A 146 15.59 -3.82 9.37
CA ASN A 146 14.79 -2.64 9.01
C ASN A 146 14.66 -2.54 7.47
N GLY A 147 13.46 -2.81 6.94
CA GLY A 147 13.23 -2.61 5.50
C GLY A 147 11.86 -2.97 4.91
N MET A 148 10.93 -3.59 5.65
CA MET A 148 9.60 -3.94 5.13
C MET A 148 8.50 -3.18 5.89
N ASN A 149 8.19 -1.95 5.47
CA ASN A 149 6.83 -1.41 5.55
C ASN A 149 6.72 -0.09 4.76
N THR A 150 6.63 -0.22 3.45
CA THR A 150 5.89 0.71 2.60
C THR A 150 4.62 -0.04 2.17
N PRO A 151 3.40 0.51 2.39
CA PRO A 151 2.18 -0.20 2.02
C PRO A 151 2.04 -0.17 0.49
N ALA A 152 2.38 -1.29 -0.14
CA ALA A 152 2.00 -1.57 -1.52
C ALA A 152 0.51 -1.95 -1.53
N ILE A 153 -0.30 -1.10 -2.15
CA ILE A 153 -1.69 -1.36 -2.51
C ILE A 153 -1.74 -2.65 -3.34
N VAL A 154 -2.41 -3.67 -2.80
CA VAL A 154 -2.71 -4.92 -3.52
C VAL A 154 -4.08 -4.74 -4.18
N PRO A 155 -4.23 -4.88 -5.52
CA PRO A 155 -5.53 -4.88 -6.16
C PRO A 155 -6.19 -6.25 -5.97
N ASP A 156 -7.37 -6.22 -5.36
CA ASP A 156 -8.18 -7.40 -5.08
C ASP A 156 -8.80 -7.94 -6.39
N ALA A 157 -8.71 -9.26 -6.58
CA ALA A 157 -9.25 -9.96 -7.73
C ALA A 157 -10.49 -10.76 -7.32
N VAL A 158 -11.64 -10.29 -7.81
CA VAL A 158 -12.83 -11.05 -8.26
C VAL A 158 -13.16 -12.38 -7.57
N ASP A 159 -14.29 -12.38 -6.85
CA ASP A 159 -15.24 -13.49 -6.88
C ASP A 159 -16.69 -12.99 -6.64
N LEU A 160 -17.63 -13.49 -7.45
CA LEU A 160 -19.10 -13.34 -7.47
C LEU A 160 -19.64 -14.67 -8.06
N PRO A 161 -20.91 -15.14 -7.88
CA PRO A 161 -22.12 -14.43 -7.40
C PRO A 161 -23.12 -15.25 -6.52
N ASN A 162 -24.08 -14.58 -5.86
CA ASN A 162 -25.55 -14.84 -5.88
C ASN A 162 -26.24 -13.95 -4.81
N ASP A 163 -26.87 -12.84 -5.16
CA ASP A 163 -28.27 -12.66 -5.62
C ASP A 163 -29.30 -12.62 -4.47
N SER A 164 -29.71 -11.41 -4.06
CA SER A 164 -31.06 -10.89 -4.38
C SER A 164 -31.47 -9.63 -3.56
N SER A 165 -32.17 -8.75 -4.28
CA SER A 165 -33.11 -7.69 -3.86
C SER A 165 -32.61 -6.25 -3.65
N GLU A 166 -33.01 -5.41 -4.61
CA GLU A 166 -33.02 -3.95 -4.63
C GLU A 166 -33.95 -3.35 -3.57
N ALA A 167 -33.57 -2.19 -3.01
CA ALA A 167 -34.48 -1.04 -2.88
C ALA A 167 -33.72 0.26 -2.55
N GLN A 168 -34.06 1.29 -3.32
CA GLN A 168 -33.57 2.67 -3.29
C GLN A 168 -33.82 3.38 -1.93
N LYS A 169 -32.94 4.29 -1.50
CA LYS A 169 -32.97 5.76 -1.77
C LYS A 169 -32.36 6.58 -0.62
N ALA A 170 -31.63 7.63 -1.01
CA ALA A 170 -31.39 8.90 -0.33
C ALA A 170 -30.22 9.02 0.68
N GLY A 171 -29.40 10.06 0.46
CA GLY A 171 -28.66 10.74 1.54
C GLY A 171 -27.21 11.03 1.21
N GLU A 172 -26.91 12.32 1.09
CA GLU A 172 -25.60 12.98 0.98
C GLU A 172 -24.51 12.54 1.98
N ASP A 173 -23.27 12.81 1.58
CA ASP A 173 -22.05 12.98 2.39
C ASP A 173 -21.53 11.80 3.21
N ALA A 174 -20.44 11.20 2.72
CA ALA A 174 -19.40 10.63 3.57
C ALA A 174 -18.05 10.80 2.87
N ASP A 175 -17.51 12.00 3.06
CA ASP A 175 -16.11 12.33 2.99
C ASP A 175 -15.28 11.25 3.70
N GLY A 176 -14.10 10.97 3.17
CA GLY A 176 -13.26 9.85 3.60
C GLY A 176 -13.04 9.86 5.11
N ALA A 177 -13.25 8.70 5.74
CA ALA A 177 -12.96 8.47 7.14
C ALA A 177 -11.52 8.90 7.47
N VAL A 178 -11.39 10.09 8.04
CA VAL A 178 -10.19 10.51 8.77
C VAL A 178 -10.16 9.62 10.01
N PRO A 179 -9.11 8.82 10.26
CA PRO A 179 -9.07 7.97 11.43
C PRO A 179 -9.13 8.83 12.70
N ASP A 180 -10.03 8.44 13.62
CA ASP A 180 -10.24 9.09 14.91
C ASP A 180 -8.92 9.16 15.70
N ILE A 181 -8.48 10.39 15.97
CA ILE A 181 -7.27 10.68 16.75
C ILE A 181 -7.54 10.25 18.20
N THR A 182 -6.76 9.31 18.72
CA THR A 182 -6.92 8.84 20.10
C THR A 182 -6.54 9.94 21.11
N ALA A 183 -7.12 9.94 22.30
CA ALA A 183 -6.84 10.96 23.33
C ALA A 183 -5.33 11.06 23.68
N GLU A 184 -4.60 9.95 23.58
CA GLU A 184 -3.15 9.91 23.74
C GLU A 184 -2.40 10.60 22.58
N GLU A 185 -2.91 10.49 21.36
CA GLU A 185 -2.39 11.18 20.18
C GLU A 185 -2.66 12.68 20.21
N GLU A 186 -3.78 13.13 20.77
CA GLU A 186 -4.04 14.56 20.98
C GLU A 186 -3.08 15.19 21.99
N GLU A 187 -2.80 14.48 23.10
CA GLU A 187 -1.79 14.90 24.05
C GLU A 187 -0.39 14.91 23.43
N TRP A 188 -0.07 13.94 22.57
CA TRP A 188 1.18 13.89 21.84
C TRP A 188 1.30 15.05 20.84
N LEU A 189 0.26 15.34 20.06
CA LEU A 189 0.20 16.48 19.14
C LEU A 189 0.32 17.81 19.88
N ARG A 190 -0.29 17.93 21.07
CA ARG A 190 -0.13 19.11 21.94
C ARG A 190 1.29 19.23 22.49
N LYS A 191 1.90 18.14 22.97
CA LYS A 191 3.31 18.12 23.41
C LYS A 191 4.27 18.44 22.27
N LEU A 192 3.99 17.95 21.05
CA LEU A 192 4.75 18.24 19.84
C LEU A 192 4.67 19.73 19.47
N LYS A 193 3.47 20.30 19.41
CA LYS A 193 3.24 21.73 19.17
C LYS A 193 3.86 22.60 20.27
N ALA A 194 3.75 22.19 21.54
CA ALA A 194 4.33 22.91 22.67
C ALA A 194 5.87 22.82 22.71
N SER A 195 6.44 21.72 22.22
CA SER A 195 7.90 21.55 22.15
C SER A 195 8.55 22.43 21.08
N ASN A 196 7.77 22.91 20.10
CA ASN A 196 8.26 23.68 18.94
C ASN A 196 9.51 23.04 18.27
N LEU A 197 9.68 21.71 18.42
CA LEU A 197 10.77 20.96 17.80
C LEU A 197 10.35 20.63 16.37
N ALA A 198 10.53 21.60 15.49
CA ALA A 198 10.42 21.38 14.06
C ALA A 198 11.63 20.55 13.60
N TRP A 199 11.46 19.23 13.56
CA TRP A 199 12.44 18.34 12.96
C TRP A 199 12.34 18.45 11.44
N TYR A 200 13.46 18.76 10.80
CA TYR A 200 13.61 18.77 9.35
C TYR A 200 14.76 17.83 8.98
N PRO A 201 14.64 17.06 7.88
CA PRO A 201 15.69 16.13 7.46
C PRO A 201 16.91 16.86 6.84
N TRP A 202 16.84 18.18 6.71
CA TRP A 202 17.94 19.04 6.30
C TRP A 202 18.27 20.07 7.41
N PRO A 203 19.45 20.72 7.36
CA PRO A 203 19.85 21.71 8.36
C PRO A 203 18.83 22.85 8.50
N SER A 204 18.55 23.27 9.74
CA SER A 204 17.65 24.41 10.00
C SER A 204 18.21 25.73 9.45
N THR A 205 17.32 26.68 9.15
CA THR A 205 17.68 28.02 8.67
C THR A 205 18.66 28.73 9.60
N ASP A 206 18.51 28.58 10.91
CA ASP A 206 19.43 29.15 11.90
C ASP A 206 20.81 28.48 11.85
N LYS A 207 20.90 27.17 11.62
CA LYS A 207 22.17 26.47 11.40
C LYS A 207 22.84 26.93 10.10
N ILE A 208 22.06 27.14 9.04
CA ILE A 208 22.55 27.64 7.76
C ILE A 208 23.10 29.08 7.91
N ARG A 209 22.36 29.97 8.58
CA ARG A 209 22.78 31.35 8.86
C ARG A 209 24.01 31.42 9.76
N ASN A 210 24.13 30.51 10.73
CA ASN A 210 25.30 30.47 11.60
C ASN A 210 26.52 29.78 10.96
N GLY A 211 26.33 29.13 9.80
CA GLY A 211 27.38 28.42 9.08
C GLY A 211 28.51 29.33 8.61
N ILE A 212 29.72 28.75 8.50
CA ILE A 212 30.95 29.46 8.09
C ILE A 212 30.77 30.11 6.71
N LEU A 213 30.14 29.40 5.78
CA LEU A 213 29.90 29.90 4.42
C LEU A 213 29.03 31.16 4.41
N TYR A 214 27.96 31.21 5.22
CA TYR A 214 27.10 32.38 5.31
C TYR A 214 27.83 33.57 5.94
N ARG A 215 28.70 33.32 6.93
CA ARG A 215 29.54 34.38 7.54
C ARG A 215 30.54 34.94 6.53
N LEU A 216 31.17 34.08 5.74
CA LEU A 216 32.10 34.51 4.68
C LEU A 216 31.39 35.36 3.63
N SER A 217 30.19 34.94 3.17
CA SER A 217 29.42 35.75 2.22
C SER A 217 29.01 37.10 2.81
N TYR A 218 28.58 37.12 4.08
CA TYR A 218 28.19 38.34 4.79
C TYR A 218 29.33 39.36 4.91
N TRP A 219 30.54 38.92 5.27
CA TRP A 219 31.69 39.82 5.42
C TRP A 219 32.28 40.26 4.08
N ARG A 220 32.21 39.40 3.06
CA ARG A 220 32.54 39.76 1.68
C ARG A 220 31.60 40.83 1.12
N GLU A 221 30.30 40.71 1.37
CA GLU A 221 29.29 41.70 0.97
C GLU A 221 29.48 43.05 1.68
N LYS A 222 30.03 43.04 2.91
CA LYS A 222 30.44 44.25 3.64
C LYS A 222 31.72 44.91 3.11
N GLY A 223 32.37 44.34 2.09
CA GLY A 223 33.58 44.89 1.49
C GLY A 223 34.87 44.59 2.25
N ASN A 224 34.84 43.63 3.19
CA ASN A 224 36.05 43.17 3.87
C ASN A 224 36.75 42.08 3.04
N ASP A 225 38.07 42.20 2.90
CA ASP A 225 38.89 41.21 2.20
C ASP A 225 39.10 39.98 3.08
N LEU A 226 38.69 38.81 2.59
CA LEU A 226 38.60 37.57 3.37
C LEU A 226 39.97 37.00 3.75
N ASP A 227 41.01 37.32 2.97
CA ASP A 227 42.37 36.81 3.20
C ASP A 227 43.12 37.60 4.27
N GLN A 228 42.71 38.85 4.54
CA GLN A 228 43.32 39.71 5.57
C GLN A 228 42.44 39.87 6.82
N PHE A 229 41.13 39.64 6.70
CA PHE A 229 40.19 39.83 7.79
C PHE A 229 39.94 38.52 8.56
N ASP A 230 40.48 38.44 9.77
CA ASP A 230 40.22 37.34 10.70
C ASP A 230 38.82 37.48 11.33
N ILE A 231 37.84 36.82 10.70
CA ILE A 231 36.44 36.79 11.13
C ILE A 231 36.29 36.25 12.59
N PRO A 232 36.93 35.12 12.97
CA PRO A 232 36.96 34.66 14.36
C PRO A 232 37.41 35.73 15.37
N ALA A 233 38.56 36.36 15.14
CA ALA A 233 39.13 37.33 16.08
C ALA A 233 38.20 38.54 16.28
N TYR A 234 37.59 39.04 15.19
CA TYR A 234 36.65 40.15 15.25
C TYR A 234 35.37 39.83 16.05
N LEU A 235 34.85 38.61 15.91
CA LEU A 235 33.67 38.16 16.67
C LEU A 235 33.98 38.00 18.16
N GLU A 236 35.17 37.55 18.53
CA GLU A 236 35.60 37.45 19.93
C GLU A 236 35.77 38.83 20.57
N GLU A 237 36.33 39.79 19.85
CA GLU A 237 36.42 41.18 20.33
C GLU A 237 35.05 41.82 20.53
N GLN A 238 34.10 41.61 19.61
CA GLN A 238 32.73 42.08 19.79
C GLN A 238 32.07 41.44 21.02
N ARG A 239 32.26 40.12 21.22
CA ARG A 239 31.72 39.42 22.39
C ARG A 239 32.27 39.99 23.70
N LYS A 240 33.58 40.24 23.77
CA LYS A 240 34.23 40.86 24.94
C LYS A 240 33.71 42.28 25.20
N LYS A 241 33.47 43.07 24.14
CA LYS A 241 32.89 44.43 24.26
C LYS A 241 31.44 44.41 24.74
N ALA A 242 30.62 43.46 24.28
CA ALA A 242 29.23 43.31 24.74
C ALA A 242 29.15 42.94 26.24
N LEU A 243 29.97 41.99 26.69
CA LEU A 243 30.05 41.61 28.10
C LEU A 243 30.58 42.73 29.01
N GLY A 244 31.51 43.57 28.52
CA GLY A 244 32.01 44.73 29.28
C GLY A 244 30.98 45.86 29.42
N ASN A 245 30.10 46.05 28.43
CA ASN A 245 29.05 47.06 28.49
C ASN A 245 27.87 46.66 29.39
N GLU A 246 27.52 45.37 29.48
CA GLU A 246 26.48 44.90 30.41
C GLU A 246 26.86 45.15 31.87
N ALA A 247 28.12 44.99 32.24
CA ALA A 247 28.62 45.31 33.57
C ALA A 247 28.58 46.81 33.92
N SER A 248 28.55 47.70 32.93
CA SER A 248 28.44 49.16 33.15
C SER A 248 26.99 49.67 33.20
N LEU A 249 26.02 48.85 32.79
CA LEU A 249 24.59 49.19 32.81
C LEU A 249 23.91 48.84 34.15
N GLU A 250 24.50 47.95 34.96
CA GLU A 250 24.05 47.66 36.33
C GLU A 250 24.39 48.76 37.36
N GLU A 251 25.17 49.80 36.98
CA GLU A 251 25.62 50.90 37.87
C GLU A 251 24.81 52.22 37.72
N THR A 252 23.57 52.18 37.23
CA THR A 252 22.70 53.39 37.25
C THR A 252 21.76 53.39 38.48
N PRO A 253 21.78 54.45 39.33
CA PRO A 253 21.05 54.46 40.59
C PRO A 253 19.55 54.73 40.40
N ALA A 254 18.73 53.87 41.02
CA ALA A 254 17.29 54.03 41.14
C ALA A 254 16.92 55.15 42.15
N GLU A 255 15.97 56.02 41.79
CA GLU A 255 15.23 56.86 42.74
C GLU A 255 13.92 56.17 43.21
N PRO A 256 13.40 56.49 44.42
CA PRO A 256 12.54 55.61 45.20
C PRO A 256 11.05 55.96 45.14
N THR A 257 10.15 54.97 45.14
CA THR A 257 8.78 55.13 45.66
C THR A 257 8.23 53.79 46.17
N GLU A 258 8.18 53.69 47.49
CA GLU A 258 7.21 53.05 48.40
C GLU A 258 6.58 51.66 48.15
N GLU A 259 6.77 50.84 49.20
CA GLU A 259 5.86 49.85 49.81
C GLU A 259 5.67 48.44 49.20
N GLN A 260 6.26 47.46 49.90
CA GLN A 260 5.93 46.03 49.85
C GLN A 260 4.58 45.77 50.57
N PRO A 261 3.95 44.58 50.40
CA PRO A 261 4.36 43.50 51.29
C PRO A 261 4.60 42.15 50.62
N HIS A 262 5.53 41.45 51.25
CA HIS A 262 5.96 40.08 51.05
C HIS A 262 4.84 39.04 50.86
N ARG A 263 5.11 38.02 50.04
CA ARG A 263 4.94 36.64 50.52
C ARG A 263 5.90 35.65 49.85
N GLU A 264 6.63 34.97 50.72
CA GLU A 264 7.53 33.85 50.48
C GLU A 264 6.83 32.65 49.85
N ALA A 265 7.55 31.93 48.99
CA ALA A 265 7.51 30.47 48.97
C ALA A 265 8.83 29.92 48.39
N ALA A 266 9.71 29.51 49.30
CA ALA A 266 10.93 28.76 49.01
C ALA A 266 10.58 27.41 48.36
N ARG A 267 11.36 27.03 47.34
CA ARG A 267 11.31 25.69 46.72
C ARG A 267 11.90 24.66 47.69
N PRO A 268 11.22 23.53 47.96
CA PRO A 268 11.82 22.46 48.75
C PRO A 268 12.86 21.69 47.92
N THR A 269 14.05 21.56 48.48
CA THR A 269 15.09 20.63 48.06
C THR A 269 14.65 19.19 48.40
N ARG A 270 14.63 18.30 47.40
CA ARG A 270 14.40 16.86 47.63
C ARG A 270 15.67 16.23 48.22
N PRO A 271 15.59 15.44 49.31
CA PRO A 271 16.74 14.69 49.80
C PRO A 271 17.07 13.52 48.88
N LEU A 272 18.37 13.30 48.68
CA LEU A 272 18.95 12.12 48.05
C LEU A 272 18.64 10.89 48.90
N SER A 273 17.80 9.98 48.40
CA SER A 273 17.63 8.66 49.00
C SER A 273 18.90 7.85 48.75
N ALA A 274 19.60 7.51 49.83
CA ALA A 274 20.73 6.59 49.82
C ALA A 274 20.26 5.20 49.35
N PHE A 275 21.02 4.63 48.43
CA PHE A 275 20.90 3.24 47.97
C PHE A 275 21.30 2.29 49.11
N THR A 276 20.33 1.57 49.66
CA THR A 276 20.56 0.44 50.57
C THR A 276 20.12 -0.83 49.84
N GLY A 277 21.09 -1.58 49.31
CA GLY A 277 20.81 -2.76 48.51
C GLY A 277 22.06 -3.57 48.26
N LEU A 278 22.72 -4.01 49.34
CA LEU A 278 23.69 -5.11 49.31
C LEU A 278 23.89 -5.65 50.73
N ASP A 279 22.90 -6.35 51.29
CA ASP A 279 23.05 -7.03 52.58
C ASP A 279 22.02 -8.16 52.76
N ASP A 280 21.94 -9.08 51.80
CA ASP A 280 21.10 -10.29 51.91
C ASP A 280 21.79 -11.51 51.27
N MET A 281 23.07 -11.68 51.58
CA MET A 281 23.86 -12.88 51.29
C MET A 281 24.74 -13.16 52.51
N ASP A 282 24.14 -13.65 53.60
CA ASP A 282 24.76 -14.46 54.67
C ASP A 282 23.75 -14.69 55.81
N GLU A 283 22.88 -15.72 55.71
CA GLU A 283 22.46 -16.63 56.80
C GLU A 283 21.19 -17.43 56.44
N MET A 284 21.32 -18.76 56.52
CA MET A 284 20.33 -19.87 56.43
C MET A 284 19.96 -20.39 55.04
#